data_AF-A0ABD0QQ86-F1
#
_entry.id   AF-A0ABD0QQ86-F1
#
_cell.length_a   1.000
_cell.length_b   1.000
_cell.length_c   1.000
_cell.angle_alpha   90.00
_cell.angle_beta   90.00
_cell.angle_gamma   90.00
#
_symmetry.space_group_name_H-M   'P 1'
#
loop_
_entity.id
_entity.type
_entity.pdbx_description
1 polymer ?
#
loop_
_entity_poly.entity_id
_entity_poly.type
_entity_poly.pdbx_seq_one_letter_code
_entity_poly.pdbx_strand_id
1 'polypeptide(L)' 'VVEHMSYFIRAEDSIITEESFRSSVQFGSIRGGAIEGLLRLMNGIHTPQVTLSTAWPETAKNNYSVELHRFLSKLT' A
#
# COMPACT_ATOMS: atom_id res chain seq x y z
N VAL A 1 15.06 9.96 15.12
CA VAL A 1 13.92 9.12 14.69
C VAL A 1 12.95 10.03 13.97
N VAL A 2 12.55 9.71 12.73
CA VAL A 2 11.54 10.52 12.02
C VAL A 2 10.18 10.11 12.57
N GLU A 3 9.52 11.00 13.32
CA GLU A 3 8.20 10.71 13.91
C GLU A 3 7.09 10.63 12.84
N HIS A 4 7.26 11.36 11.74
CA HIS A 4 6.29 11.45 10.66
C HIS A 4 6.98 11.75 9.32
N MET A 5 6.71 10.92 8.31
CA MET A 5 7.17 11.11 6.93
C MET A 5 5.96 11.16 6.01
N SER A 6 5.89 12.18 5.15
CA SER A 6 4.88 12.26 4.09
C SER A 6 5.50 11.90 2.75
N TYR A 7 4.72 11.26 1.87
CA TYR A 7 5.20 10.86 0.55
C TYR A 7 4.15 11.17 -0.53
N PHE A 8 4.67 11.40 -1.73
CA PHE A 8 3.91 11.56 -2.97
C PHE A 8 4.62 10.74 -4.04
N ILE A 9 3.89 9.86 -4.70
CA ILE A 9 4.37 8.95 -5.74
C ILE A 9 3.50 9.19 -6.96
N ARG A 10 4.13 9.43 -8.11
CA ARG A 10 3.48 9.57 -9.41
C ARG A 10 4.16 8.66 -10.43
N ALA A 11 3.45 8.28 -11.48
CA ALA A 11 4.08 7.65 -12.64
C ALA A 11 4.98 8.66 -13.37
N GLU A 12 6.10 8.20 -13.93
CA GLU A 12 7.21 9.01 -14.46
C GLU A 12 6.73 10.10 -15.44
N ASP A 13 5.82 9.74 -16.36
CA ASP A 13 5.29 10.62 -17.40
C ASP A 13 3.89 11.18 -17.12
N SER A 14 3.38 11.02 -15.90
CA SER A 14 2.04 11.51 -15.56
C SER A 14 2.03 13.04 -15.44
N ILE A 15 1.21 13.70 -16.26
CA ILE A 15 0.90 15.13 -16.15
C ILE A 15 -0.10 15.31 -15.01
N ILE A 16 0.33 16.05 -13.99
CA ILE A 16 -0.51 16.39 -12.85
C ILE A 16 -1.24 17.70 -13.16
N THR A 17 -2.56 17.63 -13.30
CA THR A 17 -3.46 18.77 -13.29
C THR A 17 -4.26 18.77 -11.99
N GLU A 18 -4.95 19.86 -11.67
CA GLU A 18 -5.84 19.91 -10.50
C GLU A 18 -6.90 18.81 -10.56
N GLU A 19 -7.46 18.60 -11.75
CA GLU A 19 -8.49 17.60 -12.02
C GLU A 19 -7.94 16.15 -11.92
N SER A 20 -6.68 15.93 -12.34
CA SER A 20 -6.08 14.59 -12.38
C SER A 20 -5.32 14.22 -11.10
N PHE A 21 -5.07 15.15 -10.19
CA PHE A 21 -4.20 14.95 -9.03
C PHE A 21 -4.56 13.69 -8.23
N ARG A 22 -5.85 13.51 -7.90
CA ARG A 22 -6.31 12.40 -7.06
C ARG A 22 -6.16 11.02 -7.71
N SER A 23 -6.21 10.94 -9.04
CA SER A 23 -6.04 9.69 -9.78
C SER A 23 -4.59 9.46 -10.21
N SER A 24 -3.78 10.51 -10.28
CA SER A 24 -2.41 10.48 -10.83
C SER A 24 -1.32 10.41 -9.75
N VAL A 25 -1.64 10.81 -8.52
CA VAL A 25 -0.69 10.86 -7.41
C VAL A 25 -1.18 9.98 -6.27
N GLN A 26 -0.38 8.98 -5.92
CA GLN A 26 -0.53 8.27 -4.66
C GLN A 26 0.20 9.08 -3.58
N PHE A 27 -0.51 9.41 -2.51
CA PHE A 27 0.08 10.16 -1.41
C PHE A 27 -0.34 9.55 -0.07
N GLY A 28 0.46 9.81 0.94
CA GLY A 28 0.19 9.28 2.27
C GLY A 28 1.25 9.71 3.26
N SER A 29 1.16 9.13 4.45
CA SER A 29 2.17 9.37 5.46
C SER A 29 2.42 8.14 6.33
N ILE A 30 3.65 8.07 6.82
CA ILE A 30 4.16 7.02 7.70
C ILE A 30 4.45 7.67 9.04
N ARG A 31 3.77 7.17 10.08
CA ARG A 31 4.00 7.52 11.49
C ARG A 31 4.59 6.34 12.24
N GLY A 32 5.47 6.63 13.20
CA GLY A 32 6.13 5.61 14.03
C GLY A 32 7.37 5.01 13.36
N GLY A 33 7.82 3.86 13.88
CA GLY A 33 8.95 3.14 13.31
C GLY A 33 8.67 2.60 11.90
N ALA A 34 9.71 2.37 11.10
CA ALA A 34 9.57 1.84 9.74
C ALA A 34 8.82 0.50 9.71
N ILE A 35 9.10 -0.40 10.65
CA ILE A 35 8.42 -1.71 10.76
C ILE A 35 6.93 -1.53 11.11
N GLU A 36 6.61 -0.70 12.11
CA GLU A 36 5.22 -0.42 12.51
C GLU A 36 4.42 0.22 11.37
N GLY A 37 5.05 1.13 10.63
CA GLY A 37 4.49 1.74 9.44
C GLY A 37 4.15 0.73 8.36
N LEU A 38 5.07 -0.21 8.09
CA LEU A 38 4.85 -1.29 7.12
C LEU A 38 3.77 -2.26 7.58
N LEU A 39 3.77 -2.67 8.85
CA LEU A 39 2.71 -3.53 9.42
C LEU A 39 1.33 -2.90 9.29
N ARG A 40 1.21 -1.60 9.59
CA ARG A 40 -0.04 -0.84 9.41
C ARG A 40 -0.49 -0.82 7.96
N LEU A 41 0.44 -0.64 7.00
CA LEU A 41 0.11 -0.62 5.58
C LEU A 41 -0.40 -1.99 5.10
N MET A 42 0.32 -3.06 5.45
CA MET A 42 -0.04 -4.42 5.06
C MET A 42 -1.42 -4.81 5.61
N ASN A 43 -1.67 -4.55 6.90
CA ASN A 43 -2.94 -4.90 7.53
C ASN A 43 -4.10 -3.98 7.15
N GLY A 44 -3.85 -2.68 7.00
CA GLY A 44 -4.90 -1.68 6.80
C GLY A 44 -5.30 -1.47 5.34
N ILE A 45 -4.42 -1.78 4.38
CA ILE A 45 -4.68 -1.57 2.95
C ILE A 45 -4.65 -2.89 2.18
N HIS A 46 -3.56 -3.65 2.29
CA HIS A 46 -3.36 -4.82 1.43
C HIS A 46 -4.24 -6.01 1.82
N THR A 47 -4.43 -6.28 3.12
CA THR A 47 -5.32 -7.36 3.58
C THR A 47 -6.77 -7.16 3.10
N PRO A 48 -7.42 -5.99 3.28
CA PRO A 48 -8.74 -5.75 2.71
C PRO A 48 -8.78 -5.82 1.18
N GLN A 49 -7.75 -5.31 0.50
CA GLN A 49 -7.69 -5.38 -0.96
C GLN A 49 -7.69 -6.81 -1.49
N VAL A 50 -6.99 -7.75 -0.85
CA VAL A 50 -6.97 -9.14 -1.33
C VAL A 50 -8.19 -9.93 -0.88
N THR A 51 -8.73 -9.65 0.31
CA THR A 51 -9.86 -10.41 0.88
C THR A 51 -11.23 -9.93 0.41
N LEU A 52 -11.43 -8.62 0.18
CA LEU A 52 -12.73 -8.03 -0.12
C LEU A 52 -12.89 -7.61 -1.58
N SER A 53 -11.80 -7.42 -2.34
CA SER A 53 -11.89 -6.98 -3.73
C SER A 53 -12.58 -8.03 -4.60
N THR A 54 -13.50 -7.60 -5.46
CA THR A 54 -14.08 -8.43 -6.53
C THR A 54 -13.37 -8.22 -7.87
N ALA A 55 -12.39 -7.30 -7.94
CA ALA A 55 -11.72 -6.92 -9.18
C ALA A 55 -10.65 -7.93 -9.62
N TRP A 56 -10.16 -8.77 -8.71
CA TRP A 56 -9.03 -9.66 -8.97
C TRP A 56 -9.49 -11.11 -9.20
N PRO A 57 -8.88 -11.84 -10.16
CA PRO A 57 -9.06 -13.28 -10.29
C PRO A 57 -8.63 -14.02 -9.03
N GLU A 58 -9.28 -15.15 -8.75
CA GLU A 58 -9.04 -15.94 -7.53
C GLU A 58 -7.60 -16.44 -7.40
N THR A 59 -6.98 -16.84 -8.52
CA THR A 59 -5.58 -17.26 -8.56
C THR A 59 -4.62 -16.14 -8.18
N ALA A 60 -4.88 -14.91 -8.64
CA ALA A 60 -4.08 -13.74 -8.29
C ALA A 60 -4.22 -13.39 -6.80
N LYS A 61 -5.45 -13.46 -6.26
CA LYS A 61 -5.69 -13.26 -4.83
C LYS A 61 -4.95 -14.27 -3.97
N ASN A 62 -5.02 -15.55 -4.32
CA ASN A 62 -4.38 -16.61 -3.54
C ASN A 62 -2.85 -16.46 -3.54
N ASN A 63 -2.24 -16.20 -4.70
CA ASN A 63 -0.80 -15.97 -4.78
C ASN A 63 -0.38 -14.74 -3.94
N TYR A 64 -1.13 -13.66 -4.04
CA TYR A 64 -0.84 -12.44 -3.28
C TYR A 64 -1.00 -12.66 -1.76
N SER A 65 -2.06 -13.34 -1.33
CA SER A 65 -2.29 -13.66 0.09
C SER A 65 -1.16 -14.48 0.69
N VAL A 66 -0.64 -15.48 -0.04
CA VAL A 66 0.51 -16.29 0.43
C VAL A 66 1.74 -15.42 0.65
N GLU A 67 2.08 -14.55 -0.31
CA GLU A 67 3.23 -13.65 -0.17
C GLU A 67 3.03 -12.60 0.92
N LEU A 68 1.80 -12.08 1.06
CA LEU A 68 1.44 -11.15 2.13
C LEU A 68 1.64 -11.78 3.51
N HIS A 69 1.16 -13.01 3.71
CA HIS A 69 1.37 -13.76 4.95
C HIS A 69 2.85 -14.02 5.22
N ARG A 70 3.62 -14.44 4.20
CA ARG A 70 5.06 -14.66 4.31
C ARG A 70 5.83 -13.38 4.64
N PHE A 71 5.38 -12.25 4.12
CA PHE A 71 5.99 -10.96 4.40
C PHE A 71 5.68 -10.49 5.83
N LEU A 72 4.41 -10.60 6.25
CA LEU A 72 3.99 -10.27 7.61
C LEU A 72 4.75 -11.10 8.65
N SER A 73 4.93 -12.41 8.42
CA SER A 73 5.68 -13.28 9.34
C SER A 73 7.16 -12.93 9.49
N LYS A 74 7.72 -12.10 8.59
CA LYS A 74 9.09 -11.57 8.71
C LYS A 74 9.16 -10.22 9.42
N LEU A 75 8.02 -9.53 9.55
CA LEU A 75 7.90 -8.22 10.19
C LEU A 75 7.46 -8.31 11.66
N THR A 76 6.96 -9.47 12.09
CA THR A 76 6.49 -9.79 13.45
C THR A 76 7.40 -10.82 14.10
#